data_AF-A0A7C7KA80-F1
#
_entry.id   AF-A0A7C7KA80-F1
#
_cell.length_a   1.000
_cell.length_b   1.000
_cell.length_c   1.000
_cell.angle_alpha   90.00
_cell.angle_beta   90.00
_cell.angle_gamma   90.00
#
_symmetry.space_group_name_H-M   'P 1'
#
loop_
_entity.id
_entity.type
_entity.pdbx_description
1 polymer ?
#
loop_
_entity_poly.entity_id
_entity_poly.type
_entity_poly.pdbx_seq_one_letter_code
_entity_poly.pdbx_strand_id
1 'polypeptide(L)'
;MISLIGFSGLILSFIFNVIVIVSYYYKINQRFNHIFYLALYCSLFFMCLSFFALMFAYISSDFSNFNVFQNSHSSKPLLYKI
;
A
#
# COMPACT_ATOMS: atom_id res chain seq x y z
N MET A 1 5.02 7.88 12.53
CA MET A 1 4.29 6.72 13.13
C MET A 1 3.13 6.24 12.27
N ILE A 2 2.30 7.13 11.73
CA ILE A 2 1.18 6.73 10.84
C ILE A 2 1.65 6.00 9.56
N SER A 3 2.81 6.38 9.02
CA SER A 3 3.46 5.68 7.90
C SER A 3 3.80 4.23 8.22
N LEU A 4 4.26 3.94 9.44
CA LEU A 4 4.56 2.57 9.89
C LEU A 4 3.31 1.68 9.88
N ILE A 5 2.16 2.22 10.30
CA ILE A 5 0.86 1.55 10.24
C ILE A 5 0.47 1.26 8.78
N GLY A 6 0.70 2.25 7.90
CA GLY A 6 0.54 2.06 6.47
C GLY A 6 1.37 0.91 5.92
N PHE A 7 2.68 0.88 6.23
CA PHE A 7 3.58 -0.17 5.76
C PHE A 7 3.26 -1.55 6.33
N SER A 8 2.96 -1.66 7.63
CA SER A 8 2.60 -2.95 8.23
C SER A 8 1.29 -3.50 7.67
N GLY A 9 0.29 -2.64 7.43
CA GLY A 9 -0.96 -3.01 6.75
C GLY A 9 -0.72 -3.53 5.33
N LEU A 10 0.21 -2.92 4.59
CA LEU A 10 0.59 -3.36 3.24
C LEU A 10 1.23 -4.74 3.25
N ILE A 11 2.18 -4.98 4.15
CA ILE A 11 2.84 -6.28 4.32
C ILE A 11 1.79 -7.36 4.65
N LEU A 12 0.86 -7.05 5.54
CA LEU A 12 -0.17 -8.00 5.94
C LEU A 12 -1.15 -8.29 4.80
N SER A 13 -1.56 -7.27 4.04
CA SER A 13 -2.37 -7.45 2.82
C SER A 13 -1.66 -8.32 1.78
N PHE A 14 -0.35 -8.16 1.63
CA PHE A 14 0.45 -9.00 0.74
C PHE A 14 0.44 -10.46 1.18
N ILE A 15 0.64 -10.74 2.48
CA ILE A 15 0.56 -12.10 3.04
C ILE A 15 -0.82 -12.72 2.78
N PHE A 16 -1.91 -11.98 3.04
CA PHE A 16 -3.26 -12.48 2.76
C PHE A 16 -3.50 -12.72 1.27
N ASN A 17 -2.95 -11.90 0.37
CA ASN A 17 -3.04 -12.15 -1.07
C ASN A 17 -2.31 -13.43 -1.50
N VAL A 18 -1.15 -13.74 -0.91
CA VAL A 18 -0.48 -15.03 -1.13
C VAL A 18 -1.39 -16.19 -0.69
N ILE A 19 -2.05 -16.06 0.47
CA ILE A 19 -3.00 -17.06 0.97
C ILE A 19 -4.21 -17.19 0.03
N VAL A 20 -4.72 -16.10 -0.54
CA VAL A 20 -5.82 -16.11 -1.53
C VAL A 20 -5.41 -16.86 -2.78
N ILE A 21 -4.21 -16.61 -3.32
CA ILE A 21 -3.68 -17.31 -4.51
C ILE A 21 -3.59 -18.81 -4.23
N VAL A 22 -2.98 -19.20 -3.11
CA VAL A 22 -2.86 -20.61 -2.72
C VAL A 22 -4.25 -21.24 -2.55
N SER A 23 -5.16 -20.58 -1.84
CA SER A 23 -6.52 -21.06 -1.58
C SER A 23 -7.35 -21.16 -2.86
N TYR A 24 -7.10 -20.32 -3.87
CA TYR A 24 -7.76 -20.38 -5.17
C TYR A 24 -7.48 -21.71 -5.88
N TYR A 25 -6.23 -22.20 -5.86
CA TYR A 25 -5.90 -23.50 -6.43
C TYR A 25 -6.58 -24.67 -5.70
N TYR A 26 -6.68 -24.59 -4.37
CA TYR A 26 -7.37 -25.61 -3.57
C TYR A 26 -8.90 -25.48 -3.57
N LYS A 27 -9.45 -24.38 -4.08
CA LYS A 27 -10.91 -24.14 -4.19
C LYS A 27 -11.62 -25.20 -5.02
N ILE A 28 -10.89 -25.85 -5.93
CA ILE A 28 -11.39 -26.95 -6.76
C ILE A 28 -12.00 -28.09 -5.92
N ASN A 29 -11.52 -28.29 -4.68
CA ASN A 29 -11.99 -29.34 -3.77
C ASN A 29 -13.12 -28.89 -2.82
N GLN A 30 -13.73 -27.71 -3.01
CA GLN A 30 -14.84 -27.12 -2.21
C GLN A 30 -14.54 -26.87 -0.71
N ARG A 31 -13.63 -27.62 -0.10
CA ARG A 31 -13.33 -27.63 1.35
C ARG A 31 -12.75 -26.32 1.87
N PHE A 32 -12.08 -25.54 1.02
CA PHE A 32 -11.37 -24.31 1.39
C PHE A 32 -12.13 -23.03 1.03
N ASN A 33 -13.42 -23.13 0.66
CA ASN A 33 -14.24 -21.96 0.28
C ASN A 33 -14.31 -20.89 1.37
N HIS A 34 -14.49 -21.27 2.64
CA HIS A 34 -14.57 -20.31 3.75
C HIS A 34 -13.26 -19.55 3.97
N ILE A 35 -12.11 -20.24 3.91
CA ILE A 35 -10.78 -19.64 4.08
C ILE A 35 -10.49 -18.65 2.95
N PHE A 36 -10.89 -18.99 1.71
CA PHE A 36 -10.74 -18.11 0.56
C PHE A 36 -11.48 -16.77 0.75
N TYR A 37 -12.76 -16.81 1.12
CA TYR A 37 -13.54 -15.58 1.32
C TYR A 37 -13.04 -14.76 2.52
N LEU A 38 -12.65 -15.42 3.61
CA LEU A 38 -12.08 -14.74 4.78
C LEU A 38 -10.76 -14.03 4.43
N ALA A 39 -9.85 -14.71 3.74
CA ALA A 39 -8.57 -14.14 3.32
C ALA A 39 -8.77 -12.96 2.35
N LEU A 40 -9.76 -13.01 1.46
CA LEU A 40 -10.13 -11.90 0.58
C LEU A 40 -10.64 -10.68 1.34
N TYR A 41 -11.54 -10.86 2.31
CA TYR A 41 -12.05 -9.73 3.10
C TYR A 41 -10.95 -9.10 3.95
N CYS A 42 -10.07 -9.92 4.55
CA CYS A 42 -8.92 -9.42 5.28
C CYS A 42 -7.94 -8.66 4.37
N SER A 43 -7.62 -9.19 3.17
CA SER A 43 -6.67 -8.53 2.26
C SER A 43 -7.18 -7.17 1.80
N LEU A 44 -8.48 -7.06 1.50
CA LEU A 44 -9.14 -5.81 1.11
C LEU A 44 -9.14 -4.81 2.27
N PHE A 45 -9.50 -5.24 3.48
CA PHE A 45 -9.50 -4.38 4.66
C PHE A 45 -8.11 -3.78 4.93
N PHE A 46 -7.07 -4.61 4.97
CA PHE A 46 -5.71 -4.13 5.22
C PHE A 46 -5.16 -3.28 4.08
N MET A 47 -5.54 -3.55 2.84
CA MET A 47 -5.18 -2.72 1.70
C MET A 47 -5.80 -1.32 1.82
N CYS A 48 -7.10 -1.22 2.11
CA CYS A 48 -7.77 0.06 2.34
C CYS A 48 -7.16 0.82 3.52
N LEU A 49 -6.94 0.13 4.64
CA LEU A 49 -6.33 0.72 5.83
C LEU A 49 -4.94 1.28 5.51
N SER A 50 -4.12 0.51 4.80
CA SER A 50 -2.78 0.94 4.38
C SER A 50 -2.83 2.16 3.47
N PHE A 51 -3.69 2.14 2.46
CA PHE A 51 -3.85 3.24 1.51
C PHE A 51 -4.23 4.54 2.22
N PHE A 52 -5.25 4.52 3.07
CA PHE A 52 -5.67 5.73 3.80
C PHE A 52 -4.61 6.19 4.81
N ALA A 53 -3.93 5.29 5.50
CA ALA A 53 -2.85 5.64 6.43
C ALA A 53 -1.68 6.33 5.72
N LEU A 54 -1.25 5.82 4.55
CA LEU A 54 -0.18 6.40 3.74
C LEU A 54 -0.60 7.74 3.12
N MET A 55 -1.84 7.85 2.63
CA MET A 55 -2.37 9.11 2.11
C MET A 55 -2.43 10.18 3.20
N PHE A 56 -2.91 9.83 4.40
CA PHE A 56 -2.90 10.76 5.52
C PHE A 56 -1.47 11.14 5.94
N ALA A 57 -0.54 10.19 5.95
CA ALA A 57 0.88 10.47 6.19
C ALA A 57 1.44 11.48 5.18
N TYR A 58 1.08 11.31 3.91
CA TYR A 58 1.53 12.18 2.83
C TYR A 58 0.96 13.60 2.97
N ILE A 59 -0.35 13.73 3.22
CA ILE A 59 -1.01 15.03 3.38
C ILE A 59 -0.51 15.79 4.62
N SER A 60 -0.26 15.08 5.72
CA SER A 60 0.27 15.67 6.96
C SER A 60 1.78 15.87 6.96
N SER A 61 2.48 15.44 5.90
CA SER A 61 3.92 15.65 5.80
C SER A 61 4.23 17.06 5.30
N ASP A 62 5.22 17.70 5.90
CA ASP A 62 5.70 19.04 5.53
C ASP A 62 6.50 19.07 4.19
N PHE A 63 6.39 18.02 3.37
CA PHE A 63 7.05 17.93 2.08
C PHE A 63 6.25 18.68 1.01
N SER A 64 6.50 19.97 0.88
CA SER A 64 6.03 20.74 -0.28
C SER A 64 6.92 20.51 -1.50
N ASN A 65 6.34 20.64 -2.69
CA ASN A 65 7.08 20.54 -3.95
C ASN A 65 8.19 21.60 -4.07
N PHE A 66 8.01 22.76 -3.40
CA PHE A 66 9.02 23.81 -3.28
C PHE A 66 10.20 23.38 -2.40
N ASN A 67 9.92 22.73 -1.26
CA ASN A 67 10.97 22.24 -0.36
C ASN A 67 11.78 21.13 -1.04
N VAL A 68 11.12 20.26 -1.83
CA VAL A 68 11.80 19.26 -2.67
C VAL A 68 12.60 19.92 -3.78
N PHE A 69 12.10 20.96 -4.44
CA PHE A 69 12.86 21.70 -5.46
C PHE A 69 14.13 22.34 -4.92
N GLN A 70 14.07 22.94 -3.73
CA GLN A 70 15.18 23.67 -3.13
C GLN A 70 16.25 22.74 -2.56
N ASN A 71 15.86 21.57 -2.03
CA ASN A 71 16.78 20.59 -1.45
C ASN A 71 17.16 19.46 -2.42
N SER A 72 16.49 19.33 -3.57
CA SER A 72 16.97 18.48 -4.66
C SER A 72 18.10 19.23 -5.35
N HIS A 73 19.35 18.86 -5.04
CA HIS A 73 20.56 19.27 -5.77
C HIS A 73 20.60 18.68 -7.20
N SER A 74 19.47 18.72 -7.88
CA SER A 74 19.29 18.38 -9.28
C SER A 74 19.69 19.60 -10.10
N SER A 75 20.76 19.48 -10.88
CA SER A 75 21.07 20.41 -11.97
C SER A 75 19.98 20.29 -13.04
N LYS A 76 18.80 20.87 -12.77
CA LYS A 76 17.67 20.78 -13.68
C LYS A 76 18.03 21.41 -15.03
N PRO A 77 17.70 20.75 -16.16
CA PRO A 77 17.88 21.34 -17.48
C PRO A 77 17.02 22.61 -17.61
N LEU A 78 17.58 23.62 -18.29
CA LEU A 78 17.04 24.99 -18.44
C LEU A 78 15.56 25.06 -18.87
N LEU A 79 15.05 24.04 -19.57
CA LEU A 79 13.67 23.94 -20.02
C LEU A 79 12.62 23.97 -18.90
N TYR A 80 12.98 23.62 -17.66
CA TYR A 80 12.08 23.68 -16.50
C TYR A 80 12.18 24.99 -15.69
N LYS A 81 12.94 26.00 -16.16
CA LYS A 81 13.14 27.28 -15.47
C LYS A 81 12.28 28.44 -16.02
N ILE A 82 11.48 28.21 -17.07
CA ILE A 82 10.62 29.23 -17.72
C ILE A 82 9.24 29.22 -17.10
#